data_AF-A0A6N3D5S0-F1
#
_entry.id   AF-A0A6N3D5S0-F1
#
_cell.length_a   1.000
_cell.length_b   1.000
_cell.length_c   1.000
_cell.angle_alpha   90.00
_cell.angle_beta   90.00
_cell.angle_gamma   90.00
#
_symmetry.space_group_name_H-M   'P 1'
#
loop_
_entity.id
_entity.type
_entity.pdbx_description
1 polymer ?
#
loop_
_entity_poly.entity_id
_entity_poly.type
_entity_poly.pdbx_seq_one_letter_code
_entity_poly.pdbx_strand_id
1 'polypeptide(L)'
;MQLSSLLEEDAFTLYNHLVIAQEAAYNCYIQHDDFAILSVSPELFFKKKGNRLITRPMKGTITCGYSTKEKLENKIWLANDSKNRAENMIVDLLRKDMGRISGIGSVKVTKLCEVKQYSTVWQMTSTIESQLQSDKSLLDIFSALFHCGSIIGAPKIATMAIINQLEKQPRGVYCGMIGICLLNGDAIFNIGICTIQKIGNQAIYGAGGGITWGSACDDEYKEACDKAAVLYRNQPDFDILTIARVSHKQVVDLDEHIKRLKESVRYFAYPFSKEDFLAKLSKQLEELDDADYRLRILVKQTGAIQFQLA
;
A
#
# COMPACT_ATOMS: atom_id res chain seq x y z
N MET A 1 -14.69 9.64 -8.90
CA MET A 1 -15.48 10.48 -7.97
C MET A 1 -14.56 11.43 -7.21
N GLN A 2 -15.07 12.59 -6.83
CA GLN A 2 -14.39 13.55 -5.96
C GLN A 2 -15.27 13.78 -4.73
N LEU A 3 -14.71 13.47 -3.56
CA LEU A 3 -15.33 13.69 -2.26
C LEU A 3 -14.83 15.02 -1.72
N SER A 4 -15.71 15.77 -1.06
CA SER A 4 -15.33 17.00 -0.36
C SER A 4 -16.09 17.14 0.95
N SER A 5 -15.42 17.70 1.96
CA SER A 5 -16.02 18.00 3.26
C SER A 5 -15.37 19.25 3.86
N LEU A 6 -16.10 19.96 4.73
CA LEU A 6 -15.53 21.01 5.57
C LEU A 6 -15.05 20.36 6.87
N LEU A 7 -13.74 20.40 7.09
CA LEU A 7 -13.06 19.85 8.26
C LEU A 7 -12.26 20.95 8.96
N GLU A 8 -12.65 21.23 10.20
CA GLU A 8 -11.91 22.11 11.11
C GLU A 8 -10.69 21.41 11.74
N GLU A 9 -10.66 20.07 11.66
CA GLU A 9 -9.54 19.28 12.15
C GLU A 9 -8.22 19.72 11.50
N ASP A 10 -7.18 19.74 12.32
CA ASP A 10 -5.84 20.09 11.89
C ASP A 10 -5.32 19.11 10.82
N ALA A 11 -4.60 19.64 9.83
CA ALA A 11 -4.13 18.86 8.70
C ALA A 11 -3.14 17.76 9.13
N PHE A 12 -2.32 18.03 10.15
CA PHE A 12 -1.35 17.04 10.62
C PHE A 12 -2.06 15.88 11.35
N THR A 13 -3.11 16.16 12.13
CA THR A 13 -3.93 15.12 12.77
C THR A 13 -4.59 14.22 11.72
N LEU A 14 -5.21 14.83 10.70
CA LEU A 14 -5.82 14.08 9.59
C LEU A 14 -4.80 13.20 8.86
N TYR A 15 -3.58 13.71 8.66
CA TYR A 15 -2.49 12.95 8.04
C TYR A 15 -2.10 11.73 8.88
N ASN A 16 -1.97 11.89 10.20
CA ASN A 16 -1.62 10.79 11.10
C ASN A 16 -2.68 9.67 11.06
N HIS A 17 -3.97 10.02 11.02
CA HIS A 17 -5.04 9.04 10.86
C HIS A 17 -4.92 8.27 9.53
N LEU A 18 -4.63 8.94 8.42
CA LEU A 18 -4.44 8.29 7.12
C LEU A 18 -3.25 7.33 7.11
N VAL A 19 -2.12 7.72 7.72
CA VAL A 19 -0.90 6.90 7.77
C VAL A 19 -1.17 5.58 8.48
N ILE A 20 -1.88 5.63 9.61
CA ILE A 20 -2.28 4.43 10.36
C ILE A 20 -3.27 3.58 9.55
N ALA A 21 -4.26 4.21 8.90
CA ALA A 21 -5.28 3.48 8.17
C ALA A 21 -4.76 2.73 6.93
N GLN A 22 -3.80 3.32 6.20
CA GLN A 22 -3.34 2.83 4.90
C GLN A 22 -2.06 1.99 4.96
N GLU A 23 -1.14 2.30 5.90
CA GLU A 23 0.21 1.71 5.98
C GLU A 23 0.97 1.71 4.63
N ALA A 24 0.82 2.80 3.85
CA ALA A 24 1.45 2.91 2.52
C ALA A 24 2.95 3.22 2.59
N ALA A 25 3.64 2.93 1.49
CA ALA A 25 5.10 3.08 1.37
C ALA A 25 5.57 4.49 0.97
N TYR A 26 4.69 5.31 0.35
CA TYR A 26 5.05 6.64 -0.16
C TYR A 26 4.18 7.72 0.45
N ASN A 27 4.28 7.86 1.78
CA ASN A 27 3.56 8.88 2.54
C ASN A 27 4.24 10.25 2.40
N CYS A 28 3.44 11.30 2.28
CA CYS A 28 3.92 12.66 2.16
C CYS A 28 2.94 13.64 2.82
N TYR A 29 3.47 14.52 3.67
CA TYR A 29 2.77 15.67 4.23
C TYR A 29 3.46 16.94 3.76
N ILE A 30 2.74 17.78 3.02
CA ILE A 30 3.22 19.08 2.57
C ILE A 30 2.26 20.13 3.10
N GLN A 31 2.77 21.00 3.96
CA GLN A 31 2.03 22.17 4.44
C GLN A 31 2.58 23.41 3.73
N HIS A 32 1.68 24.13 3.07
CA HIS A 32 1.89 25.49 2.59
C HIS A 32 0.95 26.43 3.36
N ASP A 33 1.15 27.74 3.23
CA ASP A 33 0.30 28.74 3.90
C ASP A 33 -1.17 28.63 3.44
N ASP A 34 -1.39 28.39 2.15
CA ASP A 34 -2.73 28.34 1.54
C ASP A 34 -3.37 26.94 1.50
N PHE A 35 -2.57 25.88 1.56
CA PHE A 35 -3.05 24.51 1.38
C PHE A 35 -2.17 23.46 2.05
N ALA A 36 -2.74 22.28 2.28
CA ALA A 36 -2.03 21.09 2.71
C ALA A 36 -2.26 19.93 1.75
N ILE A 37 -1.24 19.10 1.55
CA ILE A 37 -1.31 17.84 0.80
C ILE A 37 -0.98 16.71 1.77
N LEU A 38 -1.94 15.80 1.95
CA LEU A 38 -1.85 14.65 2.84
C LEU A 38 -1.94 13.39 1.99
N SER A 39 -0.79 12.80 1.63
CA SER A 39 -0.72 11.66 0.72
C SER A 39 -0.27 10.40 1.44
N VAL A 40 -1.01 9.31 1.23
CA VAL A 40 -0.64 7.94 1.64
C VAL A 40 -0.64 7.03 0.42
N SER A 41 0.08 7.46 -0.62
CA SER A 41 0.05 6.78 -1.92
C SER A 41 0.77 5.43 -1.89
N PRO A 42 0.16 4.37 -2.42
CA PRO A 42 0.82 3.07 -2.55
C PRO A 42 1.71 2.99 -3.81
N GLU A 43 1.52 3.85 -4.82
CA GLU A 43 2.09 3.67 -6.16
C GLU A 43 3.31 4.58 -6.42
N LEU A 44 4.42 3.93 -6.79
CA LEU A 44 5.62 4.62 -7.25
C LEU A 44 5.42 5.08 -8.69
N PHE A 45 5.41 6.39 -8.92
CA PHE A 45 5.41 6.93 -10.27
C PHE A 45 6.78 6.70 -10.91
N PHE A 46 7.83 7.28 -10.33
CA PHE A 46 9.21 6.94 -10.68
C PHE A 46 10.19 7.20 -9.55
N LYS A 47 11.32 6.49 -9.61
CA LYS A 47 12.52 6.73 -8.80
C LYS A 47 13.73 6.86 -9.72
N LYS A 48 14.48 7.95 -9.57
CA LYS A 48 15.75 8.21 -10.23
C LYS A 48 16.89 8.04 -9.23
N LYS A 49 17.85 7.16 -9.54
CA LYS A 49 19.10 7.01 -8.79
C LYS A 49 20.29 7.09 -9.75
N GLY A 50 21.02 8.19 -9.74
CA GLY A 50 21.97 8.53 -10.82
C GLY A 50 21.24 8.52 -12.17
N ASN A 51 21.68 7.65 -13.09
CA ASN A 51 21.03 7.44 -14.39
C ASN A 51 20.01 6.29 -14.40
N ARG A 52 19.85 5.55 -13.31
CA ARG A 52 18.85 4.47 -13.24
C ARG A 52 17.47 5.07 -12.98
N LEU A 53 16.52 4.79 -13.86
CA LEU A 53 15.11 5.14 -13.70
C LEU A 53 14.29 3.88 -13.44
N ILE A 54 13.40 3.93 -12.46
CA ILE A 54 12.55 2.83 -12.05
C ILE A 54 11.11 3.32 -11.96
N THR A 55 10.16 2.61 -12.57
CA THR A 55 8.73 2.82 -12.37
C THR A 55 8.08 1.54 -11.86
N ARG A 56 7.01 1.66 -11.08
CA ARG A 56 6.29 0.48 -10.57
C ARG A 56 4.78 0.67 -10.65
N PRO A 57 4.19 0.55 -11.86
CA PRO A 57 2.73 0.54 -11.99
C PRO A 57 2.12 -0.60 -11.18
N MET A 58 0.89 -0.38 -10.71
CA MET A 58 0.08 -1.40 -10.06
C MET A 58 -1.31 -1.49 -10.68
N LYS A 59 -1.72 -2.72 -11.00
CA LYS A 59 -3.05 -3.06 -11.51
C LYS A 59 -3.46 -4.43 -11.03
N GLY A 60 -4.67 -4.51 -10.50
CA GLY A 60 -5.23 -5.69 -9.86
C GLY A 60 -4.98 -5.76 -8.36
N THR A 61 -6.09 -5.81 -7.62
CA THR A 61 -6.14 -5.77 -6.17
C THR A 61 -7.16 -6.79 -5.69
N ILE A 62 -6.83 -7.57 -4.66
CA ILE A 62 -7.80 -8.44 -3.97
C ILE A 62 -7.54 -8.36 -2.46
N THR A 63 -8.56 -8.56 -1.64
CA THR A 63 -8.39 -8.65 -0.19
C THR A 63 -7.49 -9.82 0.18
N CYS A 64 -6.76 -9.70 1.29
CA CYS A 64 -5.96 -10.81 1.80
C CYS A 64 -6.78 -12.01 2.30
N GLY A 65 -8.12 -11.94 2.37
CA GLY A 65 -8.97 -12.99 2.95
C GLY A 65 -8.83 -13.07 4.48
N TYR A 66 -9.73 -13.80 5.15
CA TYR A 66 -9.81 -13.91 6.62
C TYR A 66 -9.04 -15.08 7.22
N SER A 67 -8.54 -15.99 6.37
CA SER A 67 -7.79 -17.19 6.80
C SER A 67 -6.52 -17.38 5.98
N THR A 68 -5.54 -18.14 6.51
CA THR A 68 -4.31 -18.49 5.77
C THR A 68 -4.60 -19.18 4.44
N LYS A 69 -5.65 -20.03 4.41
CA LYS A 69 -6.09 -20.73 3.20
C LYS A 69 -6.63 -19.75 2.16
N GLU A 70 -7.60 -18.93 2.55
CA GLU A 70 -8.19 -17.91 1.67
C GLU A 70 -7.13 -16.90 1.19
N LYS A 71 -6.19 -16.54 2.05
CA LYS A 71 -5.06 -15.66 1.71
C LYS A 71 -4.19 -16.22 0.60
N LEU A 72 -3.93 -17.53 0.63
CA LEU A 72 -3.19 -18.22 -0.43
C LEU A 72 -4.04 -18.35 -1.70
N GLU A 73 -5.32 -18.68 -1.57
CA GLU A 73 -6.27 -18.78 -2.68
C GLU A 73 -6.41 -17.45 -3.42
N ASN A 74 -6.63 -16.35 -2.71
CA ASN A 74 -6.74 -15.00 -3.28
C ASN A 74 -5.44 -14.56 -3.97
N LYS A 75 -4.28 -14.88 -3.38
CA LYS A 75 -2.98 -14.63 -4.00
C LYS A 75 -2.82 -15.40 -5.32
N ILE A 76 -3.15 -16.69 -5.33
CA ILE A 76 -3.06 -17.56 -6.51
C ILE A 76 -4.06 -17.11 -7.57
N TRP A 77 -5.28 -16.77 -7.17
CA TRP A 77 -6.32 -16.25 -8.05
C TRP A 77 -5.85 -14.97 -8.73
N LEU A 78 -5.40 -13.97 -7.96
CA LEU A 78 -4.93 -12.70 -8.54
C LEU A 78 -3.75 -12.92 -9.49
N ALA A 79 -2.82 -13.81 -9.16
CA ALA A 79 -1.67 -14.11 -10.02
C ALA A 79 -2.05 -14.68 -11.39
N ASN A 80 -3.19 -15.38 -11.48
CA ASN A 80 -3.67 -16.10 -12.66
C ASN A 80 -4.87 -15.44 -13.35
N ASP A 81 -5.48 -14.41 -12.75
CA ASP A 81 -6.66 -13.77 -13.32
C ASP A 81 -6.33 -13.04 -14.64
N SER A 82 -7.06 -13.40 -15.69
CA SER A 82 -6.79 -12.92 -17.05
C SER A 82 -7.13 -11.44 -17.22
N LYS A 83 -8.17 -10.94 -16.56
CA LYS A 83 -8.57 -9.52 -16.60
C LYS A 83 -7.49 -8.64 -15.97
N ASN A 84 -7.10 -8.93 -14.73
CA ASN A 84 -6.09 -8.16 -13.99
C ASN A 84 -4.72 -8.18 -14.68
N ARG A 85 -4.35 -9.32 -15.27
CA ARG A 85 -3.12 -9.41 -16.08
C ARG A 85 -3.23 -8.63 -17.40
N ALA A 86 -4.38 -8.59 -18.04
CA ALA A 86 -4.59 -7.80 -19.25
C ALA A 86 -4.52 -6.28 -18.96
N GLU A 87 -5.02 -5.83 -17.82
CA GLU A 87 -4.88 -4.42 -17.40
C GLU A 87 -3.42 -4.01 -17.15
N ASN A 88 -2.54 -4.97 -16.85
CA ASN A 88 -1.10 -4.76 -16.81
C ASN A 88 -0.47 -4.48 -18.19
N MET A 89 -1.26 -4.43 -19.28
CA MET A 89 -0.87 -3.81 -20.57
C MET A 89 -0.27 -2.41 -20.38
N ILE A 90 -0.59 -1.73 -19.28
CA ILE A 90 0.04 -0.45 -18.96
C ILE A 90 1.57 -0.48 -18.93
N VAL A 91 2.15 -1.64 -18.65
CA VAL A 91 3.60 -1.86 -18.71
C VAL A 91 4.15 -1.47 -20.08
N ASP A 92 3.48 -1.82 -21.17
CA ASP A 92 3.94 -1.49 -22.52
C ASP A 92 3.85 0.00 -22.82
N LEU A 93 2.82 0.68 -22.30
CA LEU A 93 2.73 2.14 -22.41
C LEU A 93 3.90 2.82 -21.70
N LEU A 94 4.21 2.38 -20.47
CA LEU A 94 5.31 2.94 -19.69
C LEU A 94 6.68 2.59 -20.29
N ARG A 95 6.85 1.39 -20.87
CA ARG A 95 8.07 1.05 -21.61
C ARG A 95 8.26 1.97 -22.80
N LYS A 96 7.20 2.26 -23.55
CA LYS A 96 7.23 3.18 -24.69
C LYS A 96 7.60 4.59 -24.23
N ASP A 97 6.99 5.08 -23.15
CA ASP A 97 7.27 6.41 -22.61
C ASP A 97 8.71 6.52 -22.09
N MET A 98 9.17 5.55 -21.29
CA MET A 98 10.56 5.48 -20.81
C MET A 98 11.57 5.36 -21.97
N GLY A 99 11.21 4.66 -23.05
CA GLY A 99 12.05 4.49 -24.23
C GLY A 99 12.44 5.80 -24.93
N ARG A 100 11.65 6.87 -24.76
CA ARG A 100 11.94 8.20 -25.33
C ARG A 100 13.13 8.91 -24.68
N ILE A 101 13.45 8.56 -23.43
CA ILE A 101 14.45 9.25 -22.58
C ILE A 101 15.57 8.30 -22.11
N SER A 102 15.49 7.03 -22.47
CA SER A 102 16.41 6.00 -22.02
C SER A 102 17.36 5.58 -23.14
N GLY A 103 18.55 5.11 -22.79
CA GLY A 103 19.49 4.52 -23.73
C GLY A 103 18.85 3.35 -24.48
N ILE A 104 19.21 3.18 -25.76
CA ILE A 104 18.68 2.13 -26.62
C ILE A 104 18.88 0.75 -25.97
N GLY A 105 17.82 -0.05 -25.92
CA GLY A 105 17.85 -1.40 -25.32
C GLY A 105 17.95 -1.44 -23.80
N SER A 106 17.98 -0.30 -23.10
CA SER A 106 18.11 -0.26 -21.64
C SER A 106 16.80 -0.51 -20.89
N VAL A 107 15.65 -0.27 -21.51
CA VAL A 107 14.33 -0.44 -20.89
C VAL A 107 14.01 -1.93 -20.73
N LYS A 108 13.91 -2.39 -19.49
CA LYS A 108 13.66 -3.79 -19.12
C LYS A 108 12.52 -3.90 -18.11
N VAL A 109 11.63 -4.86 -18.34
CA VAL A 109 10.66 -5.30 -17.33
C VAL A 109 11.37 -6.32 -16.45
N THR A 110 11.79 -5.92 -15.24
CA THR A 110 12.52 -6.81 -14.33
C THR A 110 11.59 -7.72 -13.56
N LYS A 111 10.34 -7.29 -13.37
CA LYS A 111 9.28 -8.07 -12.74
C LYS A 111 7.95 -7.76 -13.42
N LEU A 112 7.24 -8.77 -13.91
CA LEU A 112 5.95 -8.61 -14.57
C LEU A 112 4.87 -9.28 -13.71
N CYS A 113 3.81 -8.55 -13.38
CA CYS A 113 2.65 -9.04 -12.64
C CYS A 113 3.02 -9.75 -11.32
N GLU A 114 3.99 -9.21 -10.58
CA GLU A 114 4.38 -9.71 -9.27
C GLU A 114 3.30 -9.36 -8.23
N VAL A 115 2.70 -10.39 -7.63
CA VAL A 115 1.71 -10.22 -6.55
C VAL A 115 2.44 -10.02 -5.22
N LYS A 116 2.25 -8.85 -4.62
CA LYS A 116 2.82 -8.46 -3.33
C LYS A 116 1.74 -8.26 -2.29
N GLN A 117 2.08 -8.62 -1.05
CA GLN A 117 1.23 -8.33 0.10
C GLN A 117 1.44 -6.86 0.52
N TYR A 118 0.35 -6.12 0.60
CA TYR A 118 0.22 -4.87 1.36
C TYR A 118 -0.65 -5.16 2.59
N SER A 119 -0.77 -4.21 3.52
CA SER A 119 -1.41 -4.38 4.84
C SER A 119 -2.63 -5.33 4.83
N THR A 120 -3.69 -4.95 4.11
CA THR A 120 -4.94 -5.74 4.03
C THR A 120 -5.25 -6.33 2.66
N VAL A 121 -4.37 -6.10 1.66
CA VAL A 121 -4.63 -6.46 0.26
C VAL A 121 -3.43 -7.08 -0.43
N TRP A 122 -3.70 -7.96 -1.37
CA TRP A 122 -2.74 -8.36 -2.39
C TRP A 122 -2.82 -7.41 -3.58
N GLN A 123 -1.68 -6.91 -4.02
CA GLN A 123 -1.58 -6.01 -5.17
C GLN A 123 -0.65 -6.62 -6.20
N MET A 124 -1.10 -6.63 -7.46
CA MET A 124 -0.25 -6.99 -8.58
C MET A 124 0.51 -5.75 -9.08
N THR A 125 1.83 -5.89 -9.16
CA THR A 125 2.76 -4.81 -9.53
C THR A 125 3.72 -5.28 -10.60
N SER A 126 4.14 -4.36 -11.46
CA SER A 126 5.17 -4.62 -12.46
C SER A 126 6.31 -3.61 -12.28
N THR A 127 7.56 -4.05 -12.34
CA THR A 127 8.73 -3.17 -12.21
C THR A 127 9.42 -3.02 -13.56
N ILE A 128 9.57 -1.76 -13.99
CA ILE A 128 10.25 -1.39 -15.23
C ILE A 128 11.46 -0.55 -14.87
N GLU A 129 12.61 -0.89 -15.44
CA GLU A 129 13.86 -0.18 -15.21
C GLU A 129 14.50 0.23 -16.52
N SER A 130 15.20 1.36 -16.51
CA SER A 130 15.99 1.81 -17.64
C SER A 130 17.21 2.61 -17.21
N GLN A 131 18.08 2.88 -18.18
CA GLN A 131 19.19 3.82 -18.03
C GLN A 131 18.85 5.10 -18.79
N LEU A 132 18.69 6.21 -18.09
CA LEU A 132 18.53 7.53 -18.66
C LEU A 132 19.73 7.88 -19.53
N GLN A 133 19.47 8.55 -20.65
CA GLN A 133 20.54 9.15 -21.43
C GLN A 133 21.17 10.29 -20.62
N SER A 134 22.48 10.50 -20.78
CA SER A 134 23.26 11.44 -19.96
C SER A 134 22.85 12.90 -20.12
N ASP A 135 22.19 13.24 -21.22
CA ASP A 135 21.67 14.57 -21.54
C ASP A 135 20.26 14.84 -21.00
N LYS A 136 19.61 13.85 -20.37
CA LYS A 136 18.21 13.97 -19.91
C LYS A 136 18.11 14.52 -18.50
N SER A 137 17.30 15.57 -18.39
CA SER A 137 16.95 16.26 -17.15
C SER A 137 15.72 15.65 -16.48
N LEU A 138 15.41 16.12 -15.27
CA LEU A 138 14.16 15.79 -14.60
C LEU A 138 12.92 16.28 -15.39
N LEU A 139 13.03 17.40 -16.10
CA LEU A 139 11.94 17.91 -16.94
C LEU A 139 11.65 17.00 -18.14
N ASP A 140 12.68 16.36 -18.69
CA ASP A 140 12.50 15.34 -19.74
C ASP A 140 11.76 14.11 -19.21
N ILE A 141 12.06 13.71 -17.97
CA ILE A 141 11.35 12.60 -17.30
C ILE A 141 9.87 12.96 -17.14
N PHE A 142 9.56 14.15 -16.63
CA PHE A 142 8.18 14.61 -16.50
C PHE A 142 7.48 14.67 -17.85
N SER A 143 8.10 15.27 -18.86
CA SER A 143 7.51 15.41 -20.21
C SER A 143 7.23 14.06 -20.87
N ALA A 144 8.07 13.05 -20.62
CA ALA A 144 7.89 11.73 -21.21
C ALA A 144 6.85 10.87 -20.46
N LEU A 145 6.88 10.89 -19.13
CA LEU A 145 6.07 9.98 -18.30
C LEU A 145 4.71 10.57 -17.91
N PHE A 146 4.63 11.89 -17.73
CA PHE A 146 3.43 12.56 -17.24
C PHE A 146 2.43 12.82 -18.38
N HIS A 147 1.14 12.59 -18.21
CA HIS A 147 0.48 11.99 -17.05
C HIS A 147 0.65 10.47 -16.99
N CYS A 148 0.61 9.91 -15.78
CA CYS A 148 0.80 8.48 -15.60
C CYS A 148 -0.31 7.69 -16.28
N GLY A 149 0.08 6.87 -17.26
CA GLY A 149 -0.89 6.10 -18.04
C GLY A 149 -1.68 5.09 -17.19
N SER A 150 -1.11 4.58 -16.07
CA SER A 150 -1.82 3.64 -15.19
C SER A 150 -3.03 4.27 -14.54
N ILE A 151 -3.09 5.60 -14.47
CA ILE A 151 -4.13 6.33 -13.78
C ILE A 151 -5.10 6.97 -14.76
N ILE A 152 -4.57 7.48 -15.87
CA ILE A 152 -5.40 8.13 -16.88
C ILE A 152 -6.08 7.11 -17.79
N GLY A 153 -5.34 6.10 -18.25
CA GLY A 153 -5.79 5.16 -19.27
C GLY A 153 -5.04 5.30 -20.60
N ALA A 154 -5.43 4.47 -21.56
CA ALA A 154 -4.81 4.38 -22.88
C ALA A 154 -5.89 4.31 -23.98
N PRO A 155 -5.73 5.03 -25.11
CA PRO A 155 -4.67 6.00 -25.42
C PRO A 155 -4.78 7.32 -24.64
N LYS A 156 -3.67 7.79 -24.04
CA LYS A 156 -3.65 8.93 -23.08
C LYS A 156 -4.44 10.16 -23.53
N ILE A 157 -4.20 10.64 -24.76
CA ILE A 157 -4.80 11.89 -25.27
C ILE A 157 -6.33 11.77 -25.35
N ALA A 158 -6.81 10.67 -25.93
CA ALA A 158 -8.24 10.42 -26.06
C ALA A 158 -8.89 10.25 -24.68
N THR A 159 -8.25 9.51 -23.78
CA THR A 159 -8.78 9.32 -22.43
C THR A 159 -8.83 10.61 -21.62
N MET A 160 -7.81 11.49 -21.74
CA MET A 160 -7.85 12.82 -21.11
C MET A 160 -8.99 13.70 -21.64
N ALA A 161 -9.27 13.64 -22.95
CA ALA A 161 -10.40 14.38 -23.52
C ALA A 161 -11.75 13.90 -22.94
N ILE A 162 -11.92 12.58 -22.80
CA ILE A 162 -13.11 11.99 -22.17
C ILE A 162 -13.21 12.40 -20.69
N ILE A 163 -12.12 12.32 -19.94
CA ILE A 163 -12.08 12.76 -18.53
C ILE A 163 -12.51 14.22 -18.41
N ASN A 164 -11.97 15.10 -19.25
CA ASN A 164 -12.31 16.53 -19.23
C ASN A 164 -13.77 16.81 -19.61
N GLN A 165 -14.40 15.93 -20.41
CA GLN A 165 -15.81 16.03 -20.75
C GLN A 165 -16.73 15.52 -19.63
N LEU A 166 -16.33 14.46 -18.93
CA LEU A 166 -17.17 13.75 -17.98
C LEU A 166 -17.04 14.26 -16.53
N GLU A 167 -15.85 14.69 -16.12
CA GLU A 167 -15.62 15.15 -14.76
C GLU A 167 -16.01 16.62 -14.59
N LYS A 168 -16.69 16.93 -13.48
CA LYS A 168 -17.27 18.25 -13.24
C LYS A 168 -16.25 19.32 -12.84
N GLN A 169 -15.08 18.91 -12.36
CA GLN A 169 -14.07 19.80 -11.79
C GLN A 169 -12.66 19.31 -12.15
N PRO A 170 -11.67 20.22 -12.18
CA PRO A 170 -10.27 19.83 -12.27
C PRO A 170 -9.87 18.90 -11.12
N ARG A 171 -8.99 17.94 -11.39
CA ARG A 171 -8.53 16.96 -10.40
C ARG A 171 -7.59 17.54 -9.34
N GLY A 172 -6.97 18.69 -9.60
CA GLY A 172 -5.97 19.28 -8.68
C GLY A 172 -4.79 18.33 -8.48
N VAL A 173 -4.48 18.02 -7.22
CA VAL A 173 -3.40 17.06 -6.87
C VAL A 173 -3.77 15.61 -7.25
N TYR A 174 -5.06 15.28 -7.33
CA TYR A 174 -5.50 13.93 -7.63
C TYR A 174 -5.04 13.49 -9.03
N CYS A 175 -4.47 12.28 -9.12
CA CYS A 175 -3.83 11.74 -10.32
C CYS A 175 -2.60 12.53 -10.81
N GLY A 176 -2.10 13.49 -10.01
CA GLY A 176 -0.83 14.16 -10.20
C GLY A 176 0.35 13.32 -9.72
N MET A 177 1.44 13.98 -9.32
CA MET A 177 2.61 13.34 -8.72
C MET A 177 3.12 14.18 -7.55
N ILE A 178 3.60 13.51 -6.50
CA ILE A 178 4.16 14.16 -5.31
C ILE A 178 5.51 13.51 -5.04
N GLY A 179 6.53 14.30 -4.71
CA GLY A 179 7.86 13.74 -4.58
C GLY A 179 8.89 14.71 -4.04
N ILE A 180 10.10 14.18 -3.91
CA ILE A 180 11.26 14.91 -3.41
C ILE A 180 12.41 14.81 -4.41
N CYS A 181 13.15 15.90 -4.53
CA CYS A 181 14.40 15.97 -5.27
C CYS A 181 15.54 16.13 -4.25
N LEU A 182 16.56 15.28 -4.35
CA LEU A 182 17.71 15.29 -3.47
C LEU A 182 18.85 16.11 -4.09
N LEU A 183 19.73 16.64 -3.24
CA LEU A 183 20.87 17.47 -3.67
C LEU A 183 21.85 16.74 -4.59
N ASN A 184 21.91 15.41 -4.51
CA ASN A 184 22.73 14.56 -5.38
C ASN A 184 22.08 14.30 -6.77
N GLY A 185 20.93 14.91 -7.05
CA GLY A 185 20.18 14.74 -8.30
C GLY A 185 19.33 13.46 -8.36
N ASP A 186 19.25 12.69 -7.28
CA ASP A 186 18.29 11.60 -7.16
C ASP A 186 16.90 12.17 -6.88
N ALA A 187 15.87 11.42 -7.28
CA ALA A 187 14.49 11.86 -7.10
C ALA A 187 13.56 10.68 -6.89
N ILE A 188 12.47 10.90 -6.15
CA ILE A 188 11.40 9.94 -6.01
C ILE A 188 10.06 10.64 -6.04
N PHE A 189 9.17 10.15 -6.90
CA PHE A 189 7.82 10.67 -7.06
C PHE A 189 6.83 9.50 -6.98
N ASN A 190 5.79 9.68 -6.17
CA ASN A 190 4.61 8.83 -6.13
C ASN A 190 3.53 9.39 -7.07
N ILE A 191 2.46 8.62 -7.24
CA ILE A 191 1.23 9.11 -7.88
C ILE A 191 0.34 9.76 -6.82
N GLY A 192 -0.28 10.90 -7.13
CA GLY A 192 -1.25 11.60 -6.29
C GLY A 192 -2.59 10.88 -6.14
N ILE A 193 -2.59 9.64 -5.65
CA ILE A 193 -3.77 8.84 -5.28
C ILE A 193 -3.71 8.53 -3.79
N CYS A 194 -4.87 8.24 -3.19
CA CYS A 194 -4.97 8.18 -1.72
C CYS A 194 -4.41 9.45 -1.07
N THR A 195 -4.82 10.60 -1.61
CA THR A 195 -4.33 11.93 -1.22
C THR A 195 -5.49 12.85 -0.92
N ILE A 196 -5.43 13.54 0.22
CA ILE A 196 -6.29 14.68 0.53
C ILE A 196 -5.56 15.97 0.16
N GLN A 197 -6.24 16.85 -0.56
CA GLN A 197 -5.87 18.25 -0.73
C GLN A 197 -6.77 19.09 0.19
N LYS A 198 -6.19 19.80 1.17
CA LYS A 198 -6.93 20.67 2.09
C LYS A 198 -6.64 22.13 1.76
N ILE A 199 -7.67 22.93 1.50
CA ILE A 199 -7.59 24.37 1.22
C ILE A 199 -8.46 25.08 2.25
N GLY A 200 -7.84 25.81 3.18
CA GLY A 200 -8.54 26.28 4.39
C GLY A 200 -9.17 25.11 5.15
N ASN A 201 -10.50 25.13 5.34
CA ASN A 201 -11.25 24.03 5.95
C ASN A 201 -11.80 23.03 4.93
N GLN A 202 -11.66 23.26 3.62
CA GLN A 202 -12.18 22.35 2.62
C GLN A 202 -11.17 21.23 2.35
N ALA A 203 -11.53 19.99 2.69
CA ALA A 203 -10.78 18.79 2.34
C ALA A 203 -11.37 18.15 1.08
N ILE A 204 -10.51 17.82 0.11
CA ILE A 204 -10.88 17.24 -1.18
C ILE A 204 -10.12 15.92 -1.35
N TYR A 205 -10.83 14.86 -1.73
CA TYR A 205 -10.25 13.53 -1.97
C TYR A 205 -10.79 12.93 -3.26
N GLY A 206 -9.89 12.44 -4.11
CA GLY A 206 -10.25 11.74 -5.35
C GLY A 206 -10.16 10.22 -5.22
N ALA A 207 -11.18 9.51 -5.72
CA ALA A 207 -11.19 8.05 -5.81
C ALA A 207 -11.79 7.60 -7.15
N GLY A 208 -11.27 6.53 -7.75
CA GLY A 208 -11.74 6.06 -9.05
C GLY A 208 -11.10 4.75 -9.48
N GLY A 209 -11.66 4.19 -10.55
CA GLY A 209 -11.24 2.94 -11.19
C GLY A 209 -10.88 3.15 -12.66
N GLY A 210 -10.26 2.13 -13.26
CA GLY A 210 -9.99 2.11 -14.70
C GLY A 210 -11.14 1.45 -15.43
N ILE A 211 -11.83 2.17 -16.30
CA ILE A 211 -12.95 1.61 -17.07
C ILE A 211 -12.44 0.89 -18.31
N THR A 212 -12.84 -0.36 -18.47
CA THR A 212 -12.57 -1.18 -19.65
C THR A 212 -13.87 -1.60 -20.33
N TRP A 213 -13.78 -2.21 -21.51
CA TRP A 213 -14.95 -2.74 -22.22
C TRP A 213 -15.77 -3.75 -21.38
N GLY A 214 -15.10 -4.51 -20.51
CA GLY A 214 -15.75 -5.50 -19.64
C GLY A 214 -16.15 -4.99 -18.27
N SER A 215 -16.05 -3.68 -18.02
CA SER A 215 -16.40 -3.08 -16.72
C SER A 215 -17.91 -2.99 -16.53
N ALA A 216 -18.39 -3.39 -15.35
CA ALA A 216 -19.77 -3.19 -14.92
C ALA A 216 -19.86 -1.96 -14.00
N CYS A 217 -20.90 -1.14 -14.15
CA CYS A 217 -21.02 0.13 -13.42
C CYS A 217 -20.98 -0.04 -11.89
N ASP A 218 -21.74 -1.02 -11.37
CA ASP A 218 -21.84 -1.26 -9.94
C ASP A 218 -20.49 -1.72 -9.34
N ASP A 219 -19.75 -2.55 -10.06
CA ASP A 219 -18.43 -3.04 -9.64
C ASP A 219 -17.40 -1.90 -9.57
N GLU A 220 -17.38 -1.03 -10.58
CA GLU A 220 -16.46 0.11 -10.64
C GLU A 220 -16.80 1.18 -9.58
N TYR A 221 -18.09 1.38 -9.30
CA TYR A 221 -18.54 2.25 -8.23
C TYR A 221 -18.13 1.69 -6.86
N LYS A 222 -18.33 0.39 -6.64
CA LYS A 222 -17.89 -0.32 -5.44
C LYS A 222 -16.37 -0.21 -5.27
N GLU A 223 -15.58 -0.41 -6.33
CA GLU A 223 -14.13 -0.25 -6.29
C GLU A 223 -13.71 1.18 -5.90
N ALA A 224 -14.39 2.20 -6.44
CA ALA A 224 -14.13 3.59 -6.05
C ALA A 224 -14.40 3.83 -4.57
N CYS A 225 -15.50 3.28 -4.03
CA CYS A 225 -15.81 3.33 -2.60
C CYS A 225 -14.77 2.59 -1.74
N ASP A 226 -14.36 1.39 -2.16
CA ASP A 226 -13.35 0.59 -1.46
C ASP A 226 -12.00 1.32 -1.39
N LYS A 227 -11.64 2.08 -2.45
CA LYS A 227 -10.46 2.96 -2.45
C LYS A 227 -10.62 4.17 -1.53
N ALA A 228 -11.82 4.73 -1.43
CA ALA A 228 -12.11 5.82 -0.51
C ALA A 228 -12.23 5.36 0.96
N ALA A 229 -12.31 4.06 1.22
CA ALA A 229 -12.44 3.51 2.56
C ALA A 229 -11.29 3.89 3.50
N VAL A 230 -10.12 4.26 2.97
CA VAL A 230 -9.02 4.82 3.78
C VAL A 230 -9.44 6.02 4.63
N LEU A 231 -10.47 6.77 4.22
CA LEU A 231 -10.97 7.95 4.93
C LEU A 231 -11.76 7.62 6.20
N TYR A 232 -12.33 6.40 6.31
CA TYR A 232 -13.23 6.02 7.40
C TYR A 232 -12.93 4.64 7.99
N ARG A 233 -11.92 3.93 7.47
CA ARG A 233 -11.50 2.63 7.98
C ARG A 233 -10.75 2.84 9.30
N ASN A 234 -11.39 2.46 10.40
CA ASN A 234 -10.69 2.21 11.65
C ASN A 234 -9.98 0.87 11.56
N GLN A 235 -8.65 0.86 11.66
CA GLN A 235 -7.95 -0.38 11.98
C GLN A 235 -8.15 -0.66 13.47
N PRO A 236 -8.77 -1.79 13.86
CA PRO A 236 -8.88 -2.12 15.26
C PRO A 236 -7.48 -2.35 15.84
N ASP A 237 -7.17 -1.67 16.94
CA ASP A 237 -6.03 -2.02 17.78
C ASP A 237 -6.42 -3.25 18.61
N PHE A 238 -5.71 -4.35 18.44
CA PHE A 238 -5.96 -5.58 19.19
C PHE A 238 -4.66 -6.35 19.41
N ASP A 239 -4.58 -7.04 20.55
CA ASP A 239 -3.50 -7.96 20.82
C ASP A 239 -3.86 -9.37 20.33
N ILE A 240 -2.88 -10.09 19.79
CA ILE A 240 -3.05 -11.52 19.49
C ILE A 240 -2.95 -12.28 20.80
N LEU A 241 -4.05 -12.96 21.18
CA LEU A 241 -4.16 -13.70 22.44
C LEU A 241 -4.12 -15.21 22.20
N THR A 242 -3.29 -15.91 22.97
CA THR A 242 -3.45 -17.35 23.23
C THR A 242 -3.55 -17.59 24.74
N ILE A 243 -4.31 -18.61 25.12
CA ILE A 243 -4.49 -19.02 26.51
C ILE A 243 -4.00 -20.46 26.61
N ALA A 244 -3.14 -20.72 27.59
CA ALA A 244 -2.54 -22.02 27.85
C ALA A 244 -2.69 -22.40 29.32
N ARG A 245 -2.67 -23.70 29.61
CA ARG A 245 -2.54 -24.21 30.98
C ARG A 245 -1.06 -24.36 31.30
N VAL A 246 -0.65 -23.87 32.47
CA VAL A 246 0.63 -24.20 33.07
C VAL A 246 0.38 -25.27 34.12
N SER A 247 1.20 -26.31 34.13
CA SER A 247 1.20 -27.36 35.15
C SER A 247 2.65 -27.76 35.42
N HIS A 248 3.03 -27.89 36.69
CA HIS A 248 4.42 -28.22 37.08
C HIS A 248 5.45 -27.30 36.40
N LYS A 249 5.15 -25.99 36.38
CA LYS A 249 5.96 -24.94 35.72
C LYS A 249 6.20 -25.15 34.22
N GLN A 250 5.38 -25.95 33.55
CA GLN A 250 5.45 -26.18 32.12
C GLN A 250 4.13 -25.82 31.45
N VAL A 251 4.21 -25.24 30.26
CA VAL A 251 3.05 -24.99 29.43
C VAL A 251 2.63 -26.29 28.74
N VAL A 252 1.40 -26.73 28.98
CA VAL A 252 0.79 -27.87 28.29
C VAL A 252 0.63 -27.52 26.80
N ASP A 253 0.97 -28.46 25.90
CA ASP A 253 0.87 -28.31 24.44
C ASP A 253 1.55 -27.04 23.88
N LEU A 254 2.71 -26.68 24.45
CA LEU A 254 3.46 -25.47 24.08
C LEU A 254 3.68 -25.34 22.56
N ASP A 255 4.02 -26.43 21.86
CA ASP A 255 4.27 -26.39 20.41
C ASP A 255 3.02 -26.02 19.61
N GLU A 256 1.83 -26.49 20.00
CA GLU A 256 0.57 -26.13 19.34
C GLU A 256 0.19 -24.67 19.61
N HIS A 257 0.45 -24.17 20.83
CA HIS A 257 0.30 -22.75 21.14
C HIS A 257 1.23 -21.87 20.30
N ILE A 258 2.50 -22.26 20.16
CA ILE A 258 3.47 -21.55 19.31
C ILE A 258 3.04 -21.60 17.85
N LYS A 259 2.55 -22.73 17.36
CA LYS A 259 2.07 -22.88 15.98
C LYS A 259 0.90 -21.93 15.71
N ARG A 260 -0.12 -21.92 16.57
CA ARG A 260 -1.28 -21.02 16.44
C ARG A 260 -0.89 -19.54 16.53
N LEU A 261 0.02 -19.20 17.44
CA LEU A 261 0.57 -17.84 17.55
C LEU A 261 1.28 -17.45 16.25
N LYS A 262 2.16 -18.31 15.73
CA LYS A 262 2.89 -18.08 14.46
C LYS A 262 1.95 -17.87 13.28
N GLU A 263 0.87 -18.64 13.19
CA GLU A 263 -0.14 -18.45 12.14
C GLU A 263 -0.82 -17.07 12.26
N SER A 264 -1.22 -16.70 13.47
CA SER A 264 -1.90 -15.43 13.74
C SER A 264 -1.00 -14.21 13.51
N VAL A 265 0.21 -14.21 14.07
CA VAL A 265 1.18 -13.10 13.90
C VAL A 265 1.61 -12.96 12.45
N ARG A 266 1.75 -14.07 11.70
CA ARG A 266 2.03 -14.02 10.26
C ARG A 266 0.85 -13.46 9.46
N TYR A 267 -0.38 -13.80 9.86
CA TYR A 267 -1.57 -13.34 9.17
C TYR A 267 -1.73 -11.81 9.29
N PHE A 268 -1.59 -11.27 10.51
CA PHE A 268 -1.69 -9.84 10.82
C PHE A 268 -0.37 -9.06 10.68
N ALA A 269 0.70 -9.73 10.23
CA ALA A 269 2.04 -9.14 10.08
C ALA A 269 2.66 -8.56 11.36
N TYR A 270 2.36 -9.15 12.53
CA TYR A 270 2.96 -8.76 13.81
C TYR A 270 4.39 -9.32 13.89
N PRO A 271 5.38 -8.51 14.31
CA PRO A 271 6.72 -9.01 14.57
C PRO A 271 6.69 -10.10 15.65
N PHE A 272 7.29 -11.26 15.39
CA PHE A 272 7.35 -12.35 16.36
C PHE A 272 8.63 -13.15 16.21
N SER A 273 9.37 -13.30 17.32
CA SER A 273 10.52 -14.20 17.41
C SER A 273 10.20 -15.35 18.35
N LYS A 274 10.34 -16.59 17.85
CA LYS A 274 10.16 -17.81 18.68
C LYS A 274 11.19 -17.84 19.82
N GLU A 275 12.42 -17.40 19.54
CA GLU A 275 13.52 -17.41 20.51
C GLU A 275 13.26 -16.43 21.66
N ASP A 276 12.85 -15.19 21.33
CA ASP A 276 12.48 -14.18 22.33
C ASP A 276 11.26 -14.61 23.15
N PHE A 277 10.26 -15.20 22.49
CA PHE A 277 9.09 -15.77 23.15
C PHE A 277 9.47 -16.84 24.17
N LEU A 278 10.28 -17.83 23.78
CA LEU A 278 10.71 -18.92 24.66
C LEU A 278 11.57 -18.42 25.83
N ALA A 279 12.48 -17.47 25.58
CA ALA A 279 13.32 -16.88 26.62
C ALA A 279 12.49 -16.15 27.68
N LYS A 280 11.52 -15.33 27.26
CA LYS A 280 10.62 -14.61 28.19
C LYS A 280 9.67 -15.55 28.91
N LEU A 281 9.17 -16.57 28.22
CA LEU A 281 8.30 -17.59 28.83
C LEU A 281 9.04 -18.37 29.92
N SER A 282 10.28 -18.82 29.66
CA SER A 282 11.09 -19.53 30.66
C SER A 282 11.23 -18.71 31.94
N LYS A 283 11.59 -17.43 31.81
CA LYS A 283 11.72 -16.52 32.94
C LYS A 283 10.42 -16.39 33.74
N GLN A 284 9.27 -16.30 33.05
CA GLN A 284 7.97 -16.22 33.70
C GLN A 284 7.60 -17.50 34.46
N LEU A 285 7.98 -18.67 33.94
CA LEU A 285 7.69 -19.97 34.56
C LEU A 285 8.59 -20.26 35.76
N GLU A 286 9.82 -19.74 35.79
CA GLU A 286 10.74 -19.86 36.93
C GLU A 286 10.19 -19.23 38.21
N GLU A 287 9.40 -18.16 38.08
CA GLU A 287 8.80 -17.42 39.21
C GLU A 287 7.58 -18.13 39.82
N LEU A 288 7.06 -19.20 39.18
CA LEU A 288 5.87 -19.92 39.63
C LEU A 288 6.18 -21.04 40.63
N ASP A 289 5.17 -21.44 41.40
CA ASP A 289 5.16 -22.70 42.15
C ASP A 289 4.65 -23.86 41.28
N ASP A 290 4.45 -25.04 41.88
CA ASP A 290 4.01 -26.25 41.17
C ASP A 290 2.48 -26.32 40.98
N ALA A 291 1.73 -25.28 41.33
CA ALA A 291 0.29 -25.24 41.10
C ALA A 291 -0.05 -25.13 39.60
N ASP A 292 -1.32 -25.36 39.29
CA ASP A 292 -1.84 -25.16 37.93
C ASP A 292 -2.30 -23.71 37.73
N TYR A 293 -1.89 -23.10 36.63
CA TYR A 293 -2.23 -21.72 36.28
C TYR A 293 -2.85 -21.62 34.89
N ARG A 294 -3.68 -20.59 34.69
CA ARG A 294 -4.10 -20.16 33.36
C ARG A 294 -3.20 -19.03 32.89
N LEU A 295 -2.35 -19.32 31.90
CA LEU A 295 -1.46 -18.33 31.30
C LEU A 295 -2.11 -17.72 30.06
N ARG A 296 -2.36 -16.41 30.09
CA ARG A 296 -2.71 -15.60 28.92
C ARG A 296 -1.42 -15.02 28.34
N ILE A 297 -1.22 -15.23 27.05
CA ILE A 297 -0.07 -14.76 26.29
C ILE A 297 -0.60 -13.80 25.24
N LEU A 298 -0.16 -12.54 25.30
CA LEU A 298 -0.54 -11.48 24.38
C LEU A 298 0.67 -11.08 23.54
N VAL A 299 0.48 -10.94 22.23
CA VAL A 299 1.46 -10.38 21.30
C VAL A 299 0.89 -9.10 20.72
N LYS A 300 1.55 -7.97 21.01
CA LYS A 300 1.17 -6.64 20.55
C LYS A 300 1.60 -6.40 19.10
N GLN A 301 1.01 -5.41 18.44
CA GLN A 301 1.40 -5.00 17.08
C GLN A 301 2.87 -4.57 16.98
N THR A 302 3.44 -4.06 18.08
CA THR A 302 4.87 -3.71 18.19
C THR A 302 5.80 -4.92 18.28
N GLY A 303 5.26 -6.13 18.43
CA GLY A 303 5.99 -7.36 18.73
C GLY A 303 6.28 -7.58 20.22
N ALA A 304 5.82 -6.67 21.10
CA ALA A 304 5.92 -6.87 22.54
C ALA A 304 5.08 -8.07 22.98
N ILE A 305 5.65 -8.91 23.86
CA ILE A 305 5.00 -10.11 24.38
C ILE A 305 4.70 -9.88 25.87
N GLN A 306 3.45 -10.09 26.27
CA GLN A 306 3.01 -9.98 27.65
C GLN A 306 2.41 -11.30 28.13
N PHE A 307 2.75 -11.65 29.38
CA PHE A 307 2.27 -12.82 30.06
C PHE A 307 1.40 -12.37 31.23
N GLN A 308 0.18 -12.89 31.33
CA GLN A 308 -0.74 -12.60 32.42
C GLN A 308 -1.20 -13.94 33.00
N LEU A 309 -0.89 -14.15 34.27
CA LEU A 309 -1.33 -15.33 35.02
C LEU A 309 -2.70 -15.05 35.64
N ALA A 310 -3.58 -16.04 35.57
CA ALA A 310 -4.90 -16.03 36.18
C ALA A 310 -5.23 -17.39 36.78
#